data_AF-A0A450XA32-F1
#
_entry.id   AF-A0A450XA32-F1
#
_cell.length_a   1.000
_cell.length_b   1.000
_cell.length_c   1.000
_cell.angle_alpha   90.00
_cell.angle_beta   90.00
_cell.angle_gamma   90.00
#
_symmetry.space_group_name_H-M   'P 1'
#
loop_
_entity.id
_entity.type
_entity.pdbx_description
1 polymer ?
#
loop_
_entity_poly.entity_id
_entity_poly.type
_entity_poly.pdbx_seq_one_letter_code
_entity_poly.pdbx_strand_id
1 'polypeptide(L)'
;MKTTHPSRPFSLSLAALLGLATLSANAIEYTTGFETDLGGWSVIKGASYFNWARWTGGTHSGHTGPASAHEGSYYLYLEASRNHPARTAYLQSRDYPGSIQTVSFHYHMYGAHMGELALEGLDGGSWTTLWAATGQQHFSHGASWTRKEINLSGRTIQKIRFKGTTINNQKSSQYRGDMAIDYVLVTTSEPKSPPTALWSKSDAGRDIYYAHGNVGIGDNQPEADLAILGNLSKPLTGHIAVAKGATHVTGVGTRFTGELAAGDSLRIGDSVFIVTGVADDTNLTLDAPHPIGALNATAYTDSDLLSVQTGAEVDALLVDKSGNVGIGTENPAVKLDVAGGIRVGAETVCDAKREGTIRYSDESDEVEFCNGSAWSRVEG
;
A
#
# COMPACT_ATOMS: atom_id res chain seq x y z
N MET A 1 22.69 55.51 38.78
CA MET A 1 21.92 54.66 39.72
C MET A 1 20.45 54.84 39.37
N LYS A 2 19.77 53.89 38.71
CA LYS A 2 18.93 52.83 39.32
C LYS A 2 18.15 53.40 40.52
N THR A 3 16.81 53.40 40.62
CA THR A 3 15.78 52.46 40.16
C THR A 3 14.43 53.01 40.64
N THR A 4 13.33 52.84 39.90
CA THR A 4 11.98 52.73 40.48
C THR A 4 11.08 51.89 39.56
N HIS A 5 10.62 50.73 40.06
CA HIS A 5 9.34 50.13 39.67
C HIS A 5 8.24 50.73 40.57
N PRO A 6 6.98 50.80 40.10
CA PRO A 6 6.01 49.79 40.53
C PRO A 6 4.97 49.41 39.44
N SER A 7 4.10 48.49 39.86
CA SER A 7 3.29 47.53 39.12
C SER A 7 1.80 47.89 38.91
N ARG A 8 1.20 47.23 37.87
CA ARG A 8 -0.21 46.80 37.67
C ARG A 8 -1.26 47.81 37.14
N PRO A 9 -2.39 47.39 36.49
CA PRO A 9 -2.89 46.01 36.27
C PRO A 9 -3.32 45.63 34.83
N PHE A 10 -3.51 44.32 34.68
CA PHE A 10 -4.33 43.58 33.72
C PHE A 10 -5.67 44.27 33.37
N SER A 11 -6.00 44.35 32.08
CA SER A 11 -7.38 44.51 31.60
C SER A 11 -7.71 43.40 30.61
N LEU A 12 -8.76 42.64 30.93
CA LEU A 12 -9.23 41.45 30.23
C LEU A 12 -9.44 41.70 28.74
N SER A 13 -8.89 40.80 27.94
CA SER A 13 -9.11 40.65 26.51
C SER A 13 -10.57 40.37 26.19
N LEU A 14 -11.13 41.21 25.33
CA LEU A 14 -12.39 41.02 24.61
C LEU A 14 -12.25 39.77 23.72
N ALA A 15 -12.95 38.70 24.05
CA ALA A 15 -12.99 37.49 23.24
C ALA A 15 -13.73 37.78 21.93
N ALA A 16 -12.96 38.01 20.86
CA ALA A 16 -13.48 37.97 19.50
C ALA A 16 -13.82 36.51 19.19
N LEU A 17 -15.12 36.24 19.08
CA LEU A 17 -15.69 34.96 18.67
C LEU A 17 -15.28 34.71 17.20
N LEU A 18 -14.11 34.11 16.97
CA LEU A 18 -13.81 33.53 15.66
C LEU A 18 -14.85 32.45 15.41
N GLY A 19 -15.56 32.54 14.29
CA GLY A 19 -16.35 31.44 13.76
C GLY A 19 -15.41 30.27 13.49
N LEU A 20 -15.20 29.42 14.50
CA LEU A 20 -14.64 28.10 14.29
C LEU A 20 -15.65 27.38 13.40
N ALA A 21 -15.33 27.25 12.11
CA ALA A 21 -15.84 26.14 11.33
C ALA A 21 -15.49 24.90 12.16
N THR A 22 -16.52 24.26 12.73
CA THR A 22 -16.34 23.04 13.49
C THR A 22 -15.86 21.99 12.51
N LEU A 23 -14.54 21.82 12.43
CA LEU A 23 -13.96 20.61 11.85
C LEU A 23 -14.67 19.44 12.52
N SER A 24 -15.07 18.46 11.71
CA SER A 24 -15.49 17.15 12.23
C SER A 24 -14.49 16.75 13.31
N ALA A 25 -14.97 16.32 14.48
CA ALA A 25 -14.12 15.88 15.59
C ALA A 25 -13.16 14.73 15.21
N ASN A 26 -13.31 14.19 14.00
CA ASN A 26 -12.51 13.15 13.39
C ASN A 26 -12.09 13.61 11.97
N ALA A 27 -11.18 14.58 11.87
CA ALA A 27 -10.61 15.03 10.60
C ALA A 27 -9.08 14.96 10.70
N ILE A 28 -8.42 14.39 9.69
CA ILE A 28 -6.97 14.23 9.67
C ILE A 28 -6.34 15.39 8.90
N GLU A 29 -5.30 15.98 9.47
CA GLU A 29 -4.55 17.09 8.88
C GLU A 29 -3.21 16.62 8.30
N TYR A 30 -2.91 17.05 7.08
CA TYR A 30 -1.64 16.82 6.40
C TYR A 30 -1.02 18.17 6.07
N THR A 31 -0.01 18.57 6.83
CA THR A 31 0.73 19.81 6.64
C THR A 31 2.00 19.57 5.85
N THR A 32 2.26 20.42 4.86
CA THR A 32 3.50 20.43 4.08
C THR A 32 4.05 21.84 4.01
N GLY A 33 5.12 22.10 4.77
CA GLY A 33 5.91 23.35 4.73
C GLY A 33 7.22 23.23 3.95
N PHE A 34 7.45 22.11 3.25
CA PHE A 34 8.63 21.89 2.40
C PHE A 34 10.02 21.99 3.06
N GLU A 35 10.12 21.93 4.39
CA GLU A 35 11.39 22.10 5.10
C GLU A 35 12.42 20.96 4.91
N THR A 36 11.97 19.75 4.63
CA THR A 36 12.84 18.57 4.40
C THR A 36 12.82 18.11 2.95
N ASP A 37 11.63 17.94 2.38
CA ASP A 37 11.39 17.43 1.03
C ASP A 37 10.06 17.97 0.47
N LEU A 38 9.49 17.33 -0.56
CA LEU A 38 8.22 17.74 -1.15
C LEU A 38 6.98 17.32 -0.35
N GLY A 39 7.13 16.64 0.80
CA GLY A 39 6.03 16.27 1.69
C GLY A 39 4.97 15.41 1.01
N GLY A 40 5.38 14.42 0.22
CA GLY A 40 4.48 13.55 -0.53
C GLY A 40 3.78 14.24 -1.71
N TRP A 41 4.24 15.41 -2.13
CA TRP A 41 3.87 16.00 -3.41
C TRP A 41 4.85 15.58 -4.50
N SER A 42 4.32 15.40 -5.71
CA SER A 42 5.05 14.88 -6.86
C SER A 42 4.95 15.84 -8.02
N VAL A 43 6.11 16.24 -8.55
CA VAL A 43 6.20 16.99 -9.80
C VAL A 43 5.91 16.03 -10.97
N ILE A 44 4.91 16.33 -11.80
CA ILE A 44 4.58 15.52 -12.97
C ILE A 44 5.52 15.92 -14.13
N LYS A 45 6.39 14.99 -14.56
CA LYS A 45 7.43 15.26 -15.58
C LYS A 45 6.93 15.09 -17.01
N GLY A 46 7.28 16.03 -17.88
CA GLY A 46 7.05 15.98 -19.32
C GLY A 46 7.70 17.16 -20.06
N ALA A 47 8.97 16.98 -20.45
CA ALA A 47 9.80 17.88 -21.28
C ALA A 47 10.12 19.30 -20.73
N SER A 48 11.18 19.40 -19.90
CA SER A 48 12.11 20.54 -19.66
C SER A 48 12.41 20.81 -18.18
N TYR A 49 13.42 21.66 -17.92
CA TYR A 49 13.76 22.28 -16.62
C TYR A 49 12.65 23.17 -16.02
N PHE A 50 11.48 23.29 -16.66
CA PHE A 50 10.34 24.06 -16.18
C PHE A 50 9.43 23.19 -15.31
N ASN A 51 9.65 23.21 -14.00
CA ASN A 51 8.87 22.48 -13.01
C ASN A 51 8.89 23.22 -11.67
N TRP A 52 7.96 22.86 -10.78
CA TRP A 52 8.00 23.31 -9.39
C TRP A 52 9.31 22.89 -8.73
N ALA A 53 9.98 23.84 -8.09
CA ALA A 53 11.27 23.64 -7.45
C ALA A 53 11.22 24.12 -6.00
N ARG A 54 11.87 23.36 -5.11
CA ARG A 54 12.07 23.75 -3.72
C ARG A 54 13.19 24.77 -3.63
N TRP A 55 12.91 25.88 -2.94
CA TRP A 55 13.80 27.04 -2.92
C TRP A 55 13.84 27.69 -1.54
N THR A 56 14.85 28.51 -1.32
CA THR A 56 15.06 29.28 -0.08
C THR A 56 15.57 30.69 -0.41
N GLY A 57 15.22 31.68 0.41
CA GLY A 57 15.49 33.09 0.15
C GLY A 57 14.63 33.67 -0.98
N GLY A 58 15.08 34.76 -1.60
CA GLY A 58 14.37 35.37 -2.74
C GLY A 58 14.51 34.55 -4.02
N THR A 59 13.55 34.65 -4.93
CA THR A 59 13.65 33.97 -6.23
C THR A 59 14.80 34.56 -7.08
N HIS A 60 15.29 33.77 -8.04
CA HIS A 60 16.48 34.11 -8.83
C HIS A 60 16.32 35.36 -9.70
N SER A 61 15.09 35.64 -10.14
CA SER A 61 14.83 36.78 -11.00
C SER A 61 14.50 38.04 -10.19
N GLY A 62 15.06 39.18 -10.60
CA GLY A 62 14.75 40.45 -9.93
C GLY A 62 13.30 40.86 -10.19
N HIS A 63 12.65 41.45 -9.18
CA HIS A 63 11.24 41.90 -9.21
C HIS A 63 10.18 40.79 -9.48
N THR A 64 10.33 39.60 -8.90
CA THR A 64 9.41 38.46 -9.04
C THR A 64 9.29 37.62 -7.78
N GLY A 65 8.16 36.95 -7.54
CA GLY A 65 8.07 36.00 -6.41
C GLY A 65 8.28 36.63 -5.02
N PRO A 66 8.40 35.79 -3.98
CA PRO A 66 8.57 36.24 -2.59
C PRO A 66 10.04 36.49 -2.22
N ALA A 67 10.29 37.32 -1.20
CA ALA A 67 11.61 37.56 -0.61
C ALA A 67 12.12 36.39 0.26
N SER A 68 11.21 35.59 0.81
CA SER A 68 11.48 34.44 1.68
C SER A 68 10.25 33.53 1.74
N ALA A 69 10.41 32.32 2.29
CA ALA A 69 9.32 31.42 2.63
C ALA A 69 8.27 32.09 3.54
N HIS A 70 7.04 31.58 3.52
CA HIS A 70 5.97 32.02 4.42
C HIS A 70 6.25 31.59 5.85
N GLU A 71 6.66 30.34 6.01
CA GLU A 71 7.20 29.79 7.25
C GLU A 71 8.53 29.08 6.98
N GLY A 72 9.30 28.80 8.04
CA GLY A 72 10.55 28.08 7.90
C GLY A 72 11.55 28.75 6.96
N SER A 73 12.24 27.94 6.16
CA SER A 73 13.28 28.38 5.23
C SER A 73 12.98 28.02 3.77
N TYR A 74 12.06 27.10 3.51
CA TYR A 74 11.83 26.52 2.20
C TYR A 74 10.39 26.68 1.73
N TYR A 75 10.24 26.87 0.43
CA TYR A 75 8.93 26.94 -0.25
C TYR A 75 9.04 26.32 -1.63
N LEU A 76 7.90 26.12 -2.30
CA LEU A 76 7.90 25.74 -3.71
C LEU A 76 7.64 26.95 -4.59
N TYR A 77 8.43 27.06 -5.65
CA TYR A 77 8.22 28.08 -6.67
C TYR A 77 8.28 27.48 -8.07
N LEU A 78 7.62 28.15 -8.99
CA LEU A 78 7.72 27.90 -10.41
C LEU A 78 8.30 29.15 -11.06
N GLU A 79 9.50 29.00 -11.62
CA GLU A 79 10.20 30.04 -12.37
C GLU A 79 9.40 30.38 -13.63
N ALA A 80 8.64 31.48 -13.61
CA ALA A 80 7.78 31.85 -14.73
C ALA A 80 8.45 32.88 -15.66
N SER A 81 9.62 33.41 -15.31
CA SER A 81 10.34 34.38 -16.14
C SER A 81 10.93 33.73 -17.39
N ARG A 82 10.93 34.48 -18.50
CA ARG A 82 11.54 34.09 -19.78
C ARG A 82 11.03 32.77 -20.39
N ASN A 83 9.81 32.36 -20.05
CA ASN A 83 9.21 31.13 -20.59
C ASN A 83 8.45 31.38 -21.90
N HIS A 84 9.14 31.19 -23.02
CA HIS A 84 8.54 31.06 -24.36
C HIS A 84 8.93 29.70 -24.99
N PRO A 85 7.98 28.98 -25.64
CA PRO A 85 6.53 29.22 -25.62
C PRO A 85 5.96 29.06 -24.20
N ALA A 86 4.68 29.40 -24.02
CA ALA A 86 3.97 29.14 -22.76
C ALA A 86 4.12 27.68 -22.32
N ARG A 87 4.29 27.46 -21.01
CA ARG A 87 4.49 26.14 -20.41
C ARG A 87 3.49 25.92 -19.28
N THR A 88 3.23 24.64 -18.99
CA THR A 88 2.40 24.23 -17.86
C THR A 88 3.17 23.25 -16.99
N ALA A 89 3.13 23.43 -15.68
CA ALA A 89 3.73 22.53 -14.71
C ALA A 89 2.69 22.11 -13.66
N TYR A 90 2.75 20.83 -13.27
CA TYR A 90 1.84 20.26 -12.29
C TYR A 90 2.60 19.74 -11.08
N LEU A 91 2.08 20.05 -9.88
CA LEU A 91 2.49 19.48 -8.61
C LEU A 91 1.28 18.74 -8.02
N GLN A 92 1.33 17.43 -7.98
CA GLN A 92 0.22 16.58 -7.58
C GLN A 92 0.41 16.05 -6.16
N SER A 93 -0.67 15.92 -5.39
CA SER A 93 -0.64 15.33 -4.06
C SER A 93 -0.39 13.82 -4.09
N ARG A 94 0.04 13.27 -2.95
CA ARG A 94 -0.12 11.86 -2.58
C ARG A 94 -1.60 11.44 -2.59
N ASP A 95 -1.83 10.13 -2.47
CA ASP A 95 -3.11 9.57 -2.08
C ASP A 95 -3.40 9.84 -0.61
N TYR A 96 -4.65 10.15 -0.29
CA TYR A 96 -5.10 10.34 1.09
C TYR A 96 -6.09 9.22 1.48
N PRO A 97 -6.04 8.72 2.73
CA PRO A 97 -6.87 7.61 3.17
C PRO A 97 -8.36 7.98 3.37
N GLY A 98 -8.71 9.26 3.43
CA GLY A 98 -10.08 9.78 3.51
C GLY A 98 -10.41 10.76 2.38
N SER A 99 -11.69 11.16 2.27
CA SER A 99 -12.08 12.19 1.29
C SER A 99 -11.54 13.56 1.71
N ILE A 100 -11.00 14.31 0.75
CA ILE A 100 -10.45 15.65 1.01
C ILE A 100 -11.60 16.62 1.33
N GLN A 101 -11.57 17.22 2.53
CA GLN A 101 -12.60 18.12 3.04
C GLN A 101 -12.22 19.58 2.88
N THR A 102 -10.96 19.94 3.16
CA THR A 102 -10.48 21.30 2.92
C THR A 102 -9.04 21.28 2.42
N VAL A 103 -8.68 22.31 1.67
CA VAL A 103 -7.30 22.59 1.28
C VAL A 103 -7.04 24.04 1.59
N SER A 104 -5.96 24.33 2.31
CA SER A 104 -5.43 25.67 2.43
C SER A 104 -3.95 25.71 2.09
N PHE A 105 -3.49 26.85 1.58
CA PHE A 105 -2.10 27.09 1.22
C PHE A 105 -1.85 28.60 1.21
N HIS A 106 -0.59 28.98 1.37
CA HIS A 106 -0.13 30.34 1.14
C HIS A 106 0.44 30.44 -0.26
N TYR A 107 0.14 31.53 -0.96
CA TYR A 107 0.70 31.78 -2.29
C TYR A 107 1.27 33.19 -2.40
N HIS A 108 2.29 33.33 -3.25
CA HIS A 108 2.87 34.61 -3.62
C HIS A 108 3.07 34.67 -5.13
N MET A 109 2.62 35.75 -5.75
CA MET A 109 2.68 35.96 -7.20
C MET A 109 3.01 37.43 -7.47
N TYR A 110 4.29 37.71 -7.69
CA TYR A 110 4.80 39.04 -8.04
C TYR A 110 5.56 38.97 -9.37
N GLY A 111 5.35 39.98 -10.22
CA GLY A 111 5.97 40.09 -11.55
C GLY A 111 4.97 40.49 -12.63
N ALA A 112 5.34 41.45 -13.46
CA ALA A 112 4.47 42.05 -14.48
C ALA A 112 3.99 41.07 -15.58
N HIS A 113 4.60 39.89 -15.66
CA HIS A 113 4.37 38.90 -16.70
C HIS A 113 3.98 37.55 -16.11
N MET A 114 3.26 37.59 -14.99
CA MET A 114 2.71 36.43 -14.32
C MET A 114 1.66 35.73 -15.18
N GLY A 115 1.68 34.40 -15.18
CA GLY A 115 0.59 33.60 -15.73
C GLY A 115 -0.45 33.27 -14.67
N GLU A 116 -0.90 32.02 -14.63
CA GLU A 116 -1.96 31.57 -13.73
C GLU A 116 -1.46 30.47 -12.80
N LEU A 117 -1.80 30.59 -11.51
CA LEU A 117 -1.70 29.53 -10.52
C LEU A 117 -3.11 29.02 -10.24
N ALA A 118 -3.33 27.73 -10.42
CA ALA A 118 -4.61 27.08 -10.16
C ALA A 118 -4.45 25.89 -9.20
N LEU A 119 -5.49 25.64 -8.41
CA LEU A 119 -5.71 24.38 -7.70
C LEU A 119 -6.78 23.60 -8.44
N GLU A 120 -6.47 22.38 -8.85
CA GLU A 120 -7.41 21.45 -9.50
C GLU A 120 -7.66 20.24 -8.58
N GLY A 121 -8.88 19.70 -8.63
CA GLY A 121 -9.31 18.50 -7.90
C GLY A 121 -9.81 17.42 -8.85
N LEU A 122 -9.41 16.17 -8.61
CA LEU A 122 -9.88 15.00 -9.34
C LEU A 122 -11.22 14.54 -8.78
N ASP A 123 -12.29 14.77 -9.54
CA ASP A 123 -13.67 14.47 -9.17
C ASP A 123 -14.30 13.56 -10.23
N GLY A 124 -14.81 12.39 -9.82
CA GLY A 124 -15.43 11.44 -10.76
C GLY A 124 -14.54 11.02 -11.93
N GLY A 125 -13.21 10.99 -11.75
CA GLY A 125 -12.22 10.65 -12.78
C GLY A 125 -11.78 11.81 -13.69
N SER A 126 -12.31 13.02 -13.50
CA SER A 126 -11.91 14.21 -14.27
C SER A 126 -11.32 15.31 -13.38
N TRP A 127 -10.31 16.01 -13.88
CA TRP A 127 -9.73 17.17 -13.19
C TRP A 127 -10.60 18.40 -13.37
N THR A 128 -10.97 19.06 -12.27
CA THR A 128 -11.77 20.27 -12.25
C THR A 128 -11.04 21.40 -11.52
N THR A 129 -11.13 22.64 -12.01
CA THR A 129 -10.53 23.80 -11.35
C THR A 129 -11.33 24.17 -10.10
N LEU A 130 -10.67 24.13 -8.94
CA LEU A 130 -11.23 24.49 -7.65
C LEU A 130 -10.99 25.97 -7.33
N TRP A 131 -9.85 26.51 -7.76
CA TRP A 131 -9.48 27.91 -7.61
C TRP A 131 -8.40 28.29 -8.63
N ALA A 132 -8.35 29.56 -9.01
CA ALA A 132 -7.26 30.13 -9.81
C ALA A 132 -7.01 31.60 -9.46
N ALA A 133 -5.76 32.03 -9.63
CA ALA A 133 -5.35 33.43 -9.66
C ALA A 133 -4.46 33.68 -10.87
N THR A 134 -4.74 34.77 -11.58
CA THR A 134 -4.08 35.12 -12.85
C THR A 134 -3.42 36.48 -12.72
N GLY A 135 -2.22 36.64 -13.28
CA GLY A 135 -1.51 37.91 -13.24
C GLY A 135 -0.88 38.20 -11.87
N GLN A 136 -0.29 39.39 -11.74
CA GLN A 136 0.35 39.82 -10.50
C GLN A 136 -0.69 39.96 -9.38
N GLN A 137 -0.45 39.31 -8.24
CA GLN A 137 -1.31 39.36 -7.05
C GLN A 137 -0.70 40.17 -5.91
N HIS A 138 0.64 40.28 -5.89
CA HIS A 138 1.39 40.96 -4.84
C HIS A 138 2.16 42.14 -5.43
N PHE A 139 2.32 43.23 -4.67
CA PHE A 139 2.89 44.48 -5.18
C PHE A 139 4.43 44.57 -5.10
N SER A 140 5.06 43.70 -4.31
CA SER A 140 6.51 43.62 -4.14
C SER A 140 6.93 42.24 -3.64
N HIS A 141 8.25 41.95 -3.63
CA HIS A 141 8.83 40.75 -3.03
C HIS A 141 8.55 40.61 -1.53
N GLY A 142 8.51 41.73 -0.82
CA GLY A 142 8.28 41.77 0.63
C GLY A 142 6.81 41.86 1.01
N ALA A 143 5.90 41.76 0.04
CA ALA A 143 4.48 41.70 0.34
C ALA A 143 4.17 40.41 1.10
N SER A 144 3.28 40.49 2.09
CA SER A 144 2.86 39.31 2.84
C SER A 144 2.21 38.29 1.92
N TRP A 145 2.55 37.02 2.10
CA TRP A 145 1.91 35.90 1.43
C TRP A 145 0.39 35.92 1.66
N THR A 146 -0.38 35.53 0.63
CA THR A 146 -1.84 35.44 0.74
C THR A 146 -2.25 34.01 1.07
N ARG A 147 -3.03 33.81 2.15
CA ARG A 147 -3.64 32.52 2.47
C ARG A 147 -4.88 32.29 1.62
N LYS A 148 -4.97 31.13 0.96
CA LYS A 148 -6.18 30.66 0.31
C LYS A 148 -6.68 29.39 0.98
N GLU A 149 -7.96 29.36 1.33
CA GLU A 149 -8.67 28.17 1.81
C GLU A 149 -9.83 27.84 0.86
N ILE A 150 -10.01 26.55 0.59
CA ILE A 150 -11.09 26.00 -0.22
C ILE A 150 -11.77 24.90 0.60
N ASN A 151 -13.08 25.06 0.79
CA ASN A 151 -13.94 24.02 1.36
C ASN A 151 -14.42 23.09 0.23
N LEU A 152 -14.14 21.81 0.39
CA LEU A 152 -14.48 20.71 -0.53
C LEU A 152 -15.46 19.71 0.10
N SER A 153 -16.00 20.02 1.28
CA SER A 153 -16.99 19.19 1.97
C SER A 153 -18.18 18.90 1.05
N GLY A 154 -18.53 17.62 0.91
CA GLY A 154 -19.62 17.18 0.03
C GLY A 154 -19.23 16.96 -1.43
N ARG A 155 -17.95 17.14 -1.80
CA ARG A 155 -17.41 16.75 -3.11
C ARG A 155 -16.71 15.40 -3.02
N THR A 156 -16.57 14.73 -4.16
CA THR A 156 -15.87 13.43 -4.26
C THR A 156 -14.42 13.59 -4.72
N ILE A 157 -13.73 14.63 -4.21
CA ILE A 157 -12.34 14.91 -4.59
C ILE A 157 -11.41 13.82 -4.04
N GLN A 158 -10.78 13.08 -4.95
CA GLN A 158 -9.86 11.98 -4.63
C GLN A 158 -8.40 12.43 -4.59
N LYS A 159 -8.03 13.41 -5.42
CA LYS A 159 -6.68 14.00 -5.51
C LYS A 159 -6.77 15.49 -5.78
N ILE A 160 -5.71 16.20 -5.43
CA ILE A 160 -5.53 17.62 -5.79
C ILE A 160 -4.19 17.82 -6.48
N ARG A 161 -4.10 18.88 -7.29
CA ARG A 161 -2.84 19.33 -7.88
C ARG A 161 -2.80 20.84 -8.02
N PHE A 162 -1.62 21.41 -7.83
CA PHE A 162 -1.34 22.77 -8.29
C PHE A 162 -0.91 22.74 -9.75
N LYS A 163 -1.44 23.68 -10.51
CA LYS A 163 -1.12 23.89 -11.92
C LYS A 163 -0.63 25.32 -12.09
N GLY A 164 0.61 25.47 -12.53
CA GLY A 164 1.17 26.75 -12.93
C GLY A 164 1.24 26.83 -14.45
N THR A 165 0.73 27.91 -15.03
CA THR A 165 0.85 28.21 -16.46
C THR A 165 1.61 29.51 -16.66
N THR A 166 2.52 29.56 -17.63
CA THR A 166 3.15 30.82 -18.05
C THR A 166 2.43 31.42 -19.25
N ILE A 167 2.58 32.73 -19.45
CA ILE A 167 2.08 33.41 -20.64
C ILE A 167 3.03 33.25 -21.81
N ASN A 168 2.49 33.24 -23.03
CA ASN A 168 3.29 33.21 -24.25
C ASN A 168 3.75 34.64 -24.59
N ASN A 169 5.03 34.96 -24.37
CA ASN A 169 5.54 36.29 -24.73
C ASN A 169 6.93 36.23 -25.37
N GLN A 170 7.07 36.85 -26.55
CA GLN A 170 8.21 36.60 -27.46
C GLN A 170 9.48 37.42 -27.13
N LYS A 171 9.36 38.53 -26.40
CA LYS A 171 10.51 39.40 -26.02
C LYS A 171 11.27 38.93 -24.75
N SER A 172 12.06 37.87 -24.86
CA SER A 172 12.72 37.14 -23.76
C SER A 172 13.49 37.97 -22.71
N SER A 173 13.84 39.24 -22.98
CA SER A 173 14.66 40.09 -22.12
C SER A 173 13.92 40.81 -20.99
N GLN A 174 12.57 40.83 -20.97
CA GLN A 174 11.79 41.67 -20.04
C GLN A 174 10.79 40.92 -19.15
N TYR A 175 10.68 39.59 -19.27
CA TYR A 175 9.68 38.83 -18.52
C TYR A 175 10.11 38.53 -17.10
N ARG A 176 9.19 38.81 -16.20
CA ARG A 176 9.32 38.72 -14.75
C ARG A 176 8.02 38.13 -14.22
N GLY A 177 8.08 36.92 -13.69
CA GLY A 177 7.02 36.36 -12.89
C GLY A 177 7.54 35.11 -12.20
N ASP A 178 7.30 34.99 -10.90
CA ASP A 178 7.49 33.73 -10.16
C ASP A 178 6.26 33.52 -9.30
N MET A 179 5.65 32.35 -9.44
CA MET A 179 4.55 31.93 -8.58
C MET A 179 5.08 30.96 -7.56
N ALA A 180 4.69 31.16 -6.30
CA ALA A 180 5.17 30.39 -5.18
C ALA A 180 4.00 29.93 -4.33
N ILE A 181 4.16 28.75 -3.74
CA ILE A 181 3.26 28.19 -2.74
C ILE A 181 4.05 27.75 -1.53
N ASP A 182 3.41 27.83 -0.36
CA ASP A 182 3.98 27.39 0.90
C ASP A 182 2.87 26.99 1.87
N TYR A 183 3.23 26.25 2.92
CA TYR A 183 2.34 25.81 4.00
C TYR A 183 1.02 25.25 3.52
N VAL A 184 1.08 24.14 2.77
CA VAL A 184 -0.11 23.45 2.27
C VAL A 184 -0.67 22.58 3.38
N LEU A 185 -1.89 22.87 3.81
CA LEU A 185 -2.65 22.09 4.77
C LEU A 185 -3.84 21.45 4.06
N VAL A 186 -3.87 20.12 4.03
CA VAL A 186 -4.99 19.33 3.54
C VAL A 186 -5.69 18.68 4.73
N THR A 187 -7.00 18.88 4.86
CA THR A 187 -7.80 18.14 5.82
C THR A 187 -8.64 17.10 5.11
N THR A 188 -8.68 15.89 5.64
CA THR A 188 -9.50 14.81 5.13
C THR A 188 -10.52 14.42 6.17
N SER A 189 -11.59 13.75 5.73
CA SER A 189 -12.40 12.97 6.66
C SER A 189 -11.50 11.91 7.31
N GLU A 190 -11.97 11.30 8.39
CA GLU A 190 -11.45 9.98 8.75
C GLU A 190 -11.40 9.08 7.51
N PRO A 191 -10.42 8.18 7.43
CA PRO A 191 -10.49 7.10 6.48
C PRO A 191 -11.86 6.47 6.64
N LYS A 192 -12.57 6.22 5.53
CA LYS A 192 -13.64 5.23 5.62
C LYS A 192 -12.94 3.99 6.13
N SER A 193 -13.32 3.51 7.32
CA SER A 193 -12.81 2.25 7.82
C SER A 193 -12.89 1.27 6.65
N PRO A 194 -11.77 0.65 6.23
CA PRO A 194 -11.91 -0.45 5.29
C PRO A 194 -12.94 -1.40 5.90
N PRO A 195 -13.80 -2.04 5.09
CA PRO A 195 -14.74 -3.02 5.62
C PRO A 195 -13.93 -3.94 6.54
N THR A 196 -14.39 -4.11 7.78
CA THR A 196 -13.68 -4.75 8.90
C THR A 196 -12.75 -5.87 8.43
N ALA A 197 -11.46 -5.57 8.34
CA ALA A 197 -10.41 -6.57 8.21
C ALA A 197 -9.95 -6.91 9.63
N LEU A 198 -10.07 -8.17 10.00
CA LEU A 198 -9.95 -8.76 11.34
C LEU A 198 -8.56 -8.67 12.03
N TRP A 199 -7.63 -7.85 11.54
CA TRP A 199 -6.19 -8.06 11.79
C TRP A 199 -5.39 -6.80 12.15
N SER A 200 -5.88 -5.97 13.08
CA SER A 200 -4.98 -5.08 13.81
C SER A 200 -5.42 -4.88 15.25
N LYS A 201 -4.56 -5.26 16.20
CA LYS A 201 -4.52 -4.64 17.52
C LYS A 201 -3.08 -4.32 17.87
N SER A 202 -2.87 -3.05 18.19
CA SER A 202 -1.63 -2.41 18.59
C SER A 202 -0.99 -3.09 19.81
N ASP A 203 0.25 -3.56 19.71
CA ASP A 203 1.37 -3.15 20.57
C ASP A 203 2.69 -3.76 20.07
N ALA A 204 3.80 -3.06 20.32
CA ALA A 204 5.04 -3.12 19.55
C ALA A 204 5.83 -4.45 19.60
N GLY A 205 6.05 -5.06 18.43
CA GLY A 205 7.13 -6.02 18.18
C GLY A 205 6.78 -7.12 17.19
N ARG A 206 7.58 -7.24 16.11
CA ARG A 206 7.64 -8.41 15.18
C ARG A 206 6.28 -9.03 14.84
N ASP A 207 5.37 -8.20 14.35
CA ASP A 207 3.98 -8.61 14.13
C ASP A 207 3.67 -8.97 12.68
N ILE A 208 2.43 -9.41 12.44
CA ILE A 208 1.87 -9.70 11.10
C ILE A 208 1.20 -8.43 10.55
N TYR A 209 1.64 -7.94 9.40
CA TYR A 209 1.17 -6.67 8.84
C TYR A 209 0.34 -6.89 7.58
N TYR A 210 -0.71 -6.09 7.41
CA TYR A 210 -1.52 -6.06 6.19
C TYR A 210 -1.48 -4.68 5.53
N ALA A 211 -0.81 -4.57 4.37
CA ALA A 211 -0.70 -3.33 3.62
C ALA A 211 -0.80 -3.63 2.13
N HIS A 212 -1.42 -2.75 1.33
CA HIS A 212 -1.49 -2.91 -0.13
C HIS A 212 -2.09 -4.24 -0.65
N GLY A 213 -2.78 -5.02 0.21
CA GLY A 213 -3.30 -6.33 -0.12
C GLY A 213 -2.29 -7.47 0.07
N ASN A 214 -1.47 -7.42 1.12
CA ASN A 214 -0.31 -8.29 1.38
C ASN A 214 -0.18 -8.62 2.88
N VAL A 215 0.39 -9.76 3.29
CA VAL A 215 0.59 -10.23 4.68
C VAL A 215 2.09 -10.44 4.94
N GLY A 216 2.74 -9.57 5.71
CA GLY A 216 4.15 -9.73 6.12
C GLY A 216 4.29 -10.25 7.54
N ILE A 217 5.15 -11.23 7.78
CA ILE A 217 5.50 -11.72 9.12
C ILE A 217 6.83 -11.08 9.53
N GLY A 218 6.81 -10.08 10.41
CA GLY A 218 7.99 -9.33 10.86
C GLY A 218 8.42 -8.16 9.97
N ASP A 219 7.64 -7.84 8.94
CA ASP A 219 7.84 -6.73 7.99
C ASP A 219 6.62 -5.80 8.01
N ASN A 220 6.82 -4.54 8.38
CA ASN A 220 5.76 -3.56 8.59
C ASN A 220 5.35 -2.75 7.35
N GLN A 221 5.99 -3.01 6.21
CA GLN A 221 5.59 -2.53 4.90
C GLN A 221 5.53 -3.71 3.93
N PRO A 222 4.67 -4.71 4.19
CA PRO A 222 4.63 -5.91 3.38
C PRO A 222 4.21 -5.59 1.96
N GLU A 223 5.09 -5.91 1.02
CA GLU A 223 4.85 -5.78 -0.40
C GLU A 223 4.27 -7.09 -1.02
N ALA A 224 4.04 -8.16 -0.22
CA ALA A 224 3.47 -9.46 -0.66
C ALA A 224 2.53 -10.20 0.37
N ASP A 225 1.44 -10.84 -0.11
CA ASP A 225 0.49 -11.74 0.61
C ASP A 225 1.15 -13.09 0.92
N LEU A 226 1.08 -13.60 2.16
CA LEU A 226 1.33 -15.03 2.38
C LEU A 226 0.09 -15.77 2.86
N ALA A 227 -0.84 -15.95 1.92
CA ALA A 227 -1.76 -17.07 1.88
C ALA A 227 -1.27 -18.04 0.79
N ILE A 228 -0.94 -19.28 1.14
CA ILE A 228 -0.52 -20.28 0.15
C ILE A 228 -1.74 -21.07 -0.29
N LEU A 229 -2.46 -20.49 -1.24
CA LEU A 229 -3.34 -21.25 -2.11
C LEU A 229 -2.45 -21.74 -3.26
N GLY A 230 -2.35 -23.06 -3.47
CA GLY A 230 -1.66 -23.59 -4.66
C GLY A 230 -2.14 -22.83 -5.90
N ASN A 231 -1.22 -22.32 -6.72
CA ASN A 231 -1.56 -21.40 -7.79
C ASN A 231 -2.18 -22.10 -9.01
N LEU A 232 -2.29 -23.43 -8.95
CA LEU A 232 -2.74 -24.36 -9.98
C LEU A 232 -2.12 -23.94 -11.29
N SER A 233 -0.80 -24.07 -11.40
CA SER A 233 -0.01 -23.50 -12.49
C SER A 233 0.58 -24.52 -13.45
N LYS A 234 0.60 -25.80 -13.09
CA LYS A 234 1.04 -26.84 -14.02
C LYS A 234 -0.08 -27.16 -15.01
N PRO A 235 0.06 -26.86 -16.30
CA PRO A 235 -0.95 -27.20 -17.30
C PRO A 235 -1.01 -28.71 -17.48
N LEU A 236 -2.21 -29.24 -17.66
CA LEU A 236 -2.39 -30.62 -18.12
C LEU A 236 -2.03 -30.75 -19.60
N THR A 237 -1.68 -31.96 -20.01
CA THR A 237 -1.53 -32.30 -21.43
C THR A 237 -2.89 -32.17 -22.13
N GLY A 238 -2.90 -31.66 -23.36
CA GLY A 238 -4.11 -31.58 -24.19
C GLY A 238 -5.05 -30.44 -23.83
N HIS A 239 -6.31 -30.56 -24.25
CA HIS A 239 -7.34 -29.57 -24.00
C HIS A 239 -8.61 -30.23 -23.48
N ILE A 240 -9.38 -29.48 -22.69
CA ILE A 240 -10.61 -29.97 -22.07
C ILE A 240 -11.83 -29.21 -22.56
N ALA A 241 -13.00 -29.82 -22.37
CA ALA A 241 -14.30 -29.21 -22.52
C ALA A 241 -15.22 -29.61 -21.36
N VAL A 242 -16.00 -28.65 -20.87
CA VAL A 242 -17.04 -28.86 -19.86
C VAL A 242 -18.22 -27.95 -20.19
N ALA A 243 -19.43 -28.51 -20.24
CA ALA A 243 -20.61 -27.70 -20.51
C ALA A 243 -20.96 -26.81 -19.31
N LYS A 244 -21.63 -25.68 -19.57
CA LYS A 244 -22.18 -24.84 -18.50
C LYS A 244 -23.11 -25.66 -17.61
N GLY A 245 -22.88 -25.63 -16.30
CA GLY A 245 -23.66 -26.37 -15.31
C GLY A 245 -23.40 -27.87 -15.29
N ALA A 246 -22.35 -28.35 -15.93
CA ALA A 246 -21.93 -29.75 -15.87
C ALA A 246 -20.73 -29.95 -14.94
N THR A 247 -20.64 -31.14 -14.33
CA THR A 247 -19.49 -31.61 -13.55
C THR A 247 -18.59 -32.56 -14.36
N HIS A 248 -19.07 -33.05 -15.51
CA HIS A 248 -18.33 -33.97 -16.37
C HIS A 248 -17.43 -33.20 -17.33
N VAL A 249 -16.15 -33.54 -17.34
CA VAL A 249 -15.14 -32.91 -18.20
C VAL A 249 -14.65 -33.94 -19.21
N THR A 250 -14.65 -33.55 -20.49
CA THR A 250 -14.07 -34.34 -21.57
C THR A 250 -12.74 -33.74 -22.01
N GLY A 251 -11.82 -34.58 -22.45
CA GLY A 251 -10.47 -34.21 -22.87
C GLY A 251 -10.16 -34.65 -24.30
N VAL A 252 -9.33 -33.88 -24.98
CA VAL A 252 -8.75 -34.19 -26.30
C VAL A 252 -7.24 -34.13 -26.19
N GLY A 253 -6.57 -35.26 -26.43
CA GLY A 253 -5.12 -35.37 -26.28
C GLY A 253 -4.63 -35.31 -24.82
N THR A 254 -5.55 -35.42 -23.86
CA THR A 254 -5.28 -35.41 -22.42
C THR A 254 -4.73 -36.75 -21.92
N ARG A 255 -4.08 -36.75 -20.75
CA ARG A 255 -3.57 -37.95 -20.06
C ARG A 255 -4.00 -37.99 -18.60
N PHE A 256 -5.30 -37.81 -18.35
CA PHE A 256 -5.81 -37.60 -16.99
C PHE A 256 -5.39 -38.69 -15.99
N THR A 257 -5.33 -39.97 -16.37
CA THR A 257 -4.97 -41.03 -15.41
C THR A 257 -3.52 -40.99 -14.97
N GLY A 258 -2.64 -40.33 -15.75
CA GLY A 258 -1.24 -40.12 -15.41
C GLY A 258 -0.92 -38.74 -14.81
N GLU A 259 -1.87 -37.81 -14.88
CA GLU A 259 -1.66 -36.41 -14.45
C GLU A 259 -2.52 -36.00 -13.25
N LEU A 260 -3.59 -36.75 -12.95
CA LEU A 260 -4.56 -36.43 -11.91
C LEU A 260 -5.01 -37.67 -11.15
N ALA A 261 -5.40 -37.47 -9.90
CA ALA A 261 -6.12 -38.41 -9.06
C ALA A 261 -7.36 -37.75 -8.44
N ALA A 262 -8.28 -38.58 -7.91
CA ALA A 262 -9.38 -38.05 -7.11
C ALA A 262 -8.82 -37.34 -5.86
N GLY A 263 -9.37 -36.17 -5.55
CA GLY A 263 -8.88 -35.26 -4.51
C GLY A 263 -8.01 -34.11 -5.05
N ASP A 264 -7.56 -34.19 -6.30
CA ASP A 264 -6.69 -33.16 -6.87
C ASP A 264 -7.45 -31.88 -7.16
N SER A 265 -6.80 -30.75 -6.90
CA SER A 265 -7.32 -29.45 -7.30
C SER A 265 -7.11 -29.25 -8.81
N LEU A 266 -8.15 -28.81 -9.49
CA LEU A 266 -8.15 -28.56 -10.92
C LEU A 266 -8.74 -27.18 -11.22
N ARG A 267 -7.95 -26.30 -11.82
CA ARG A 267 -8.42 -25.00 -12.31
C ARG A 267 -8.81 -25.09 -13.77
N ILE A 268 -10.02 -24.62 -14.08
CA ILE A 268 -10.54 -24.46 -15.43
C ILE A 268 -11.03 -23.01 -15.56
N GLY A 269 -10.38 -22.22 -16.43
CA GLY A 269 -10.62 -20.78 -16.49
C GLY A 269 -10.34 -20.11 -15.13
N ASP A 270 -11.31 -19.35 -14.63
CA ASP A 270 -11.22 -18.64 -13.34
C ASP A 270 -11.81 -19.45 -12.16
N SER A 271 -12.24 -20.69 -12.39
CA SER A 271 -12.88 -21.55 -11.38
C SER A 271 -11.97 -22.70 -10.99
N VAL A 272 -11.96 -23.01 -9.69
CA VAL A 272 -11.19 -24.11 -9.09
C VAL A 272 -12.16 -25.17 -8.58
N PHE A 273 -11.82 -26.43 -8.84
CA PHE A 273 -12.62 -27.59 -8.52
C PHE A 273 -11.77 -28.67 -7.87
N ILE A 274 -12.41 -29.62 -7.20
CA ILE A 274 -11.80 -30.87 -6.78
C ILE A 274 -12.19 -31.97 -7.77
N VAL A 275 -11.22 -32.73 -8.26
CA VAL A 275 -11.46 -33.92 -9.09
C VAL A 275 -12.07 -35.00 -8.19
N THR A 276 -13.30 -35.41 -8.45
CA THR A 276 -13.98 -36.47 -7.68
C THR A 276 -13.71 -37.87 -8.23
N GLY A 277 -13.31 -37.95 -9.50
CA GLY A 277 -12.95 -39.20 -10.16
C GLY A 277 -12.33 -38.98 -11.52
N VAL A 278 -11.42 -39.87 -11.90
CA VAL A 278 -10.83 -39.94 -13.24
C VAL A 278 -11.25 -41.28 -13.83
N ALA A 279 -12.11 -41.26 -14.84
CA ALA A 279 -12.65 -42.48 -15.46
C ALA A 279 -11.66 -43.07 -16.47
N ASP A 280 -11.04 -42.21 -17.28
CA ASP A 280 -10.01 -42.55 -18.26
C ASP A 280 -9.22 -41.28 -18.63
N ASP A 281 -8.24 -41.40 -19.53
CA ASP A 281 -7.37 -40.29 -19.94
C ASP A 281 -8.10 -39.09 -20.55
N THR A 282 -9.37 -39.24 -20.91
CA THR A 282 -10.21 -38.22 -21.55
C THR A 282 -11.46 -37.88 -20.77
N ASN A 283 -11.73 -38.50 -19.63
CA ASN A 283 -12.96 -38.27 -18.85
C ASN A 283 -12.68 -38.18 -17.36
N LEU A 284 -13.12 -37.08 -16.73
CA LEU A 284 -13.09 -36.89 -15.28
C LEU A 284 -14.35 -36.20 -14.78
N THR A 285 -14.58 -36.26 -13.47
CA THR A 285 -15.70 -35.57 -12.79
C THR A 285 -15.19 -34.58 -11.76
N LEU A 286 -15.87 -33.44 -11.67
CA LEU A 286 -15.64 -32.38 -10.70
C LEU A 286 -16.57 -32.52 -9.49
N ASP A 287 -16.23 -31.87 -8.39
CA ASP A 287 -17.03 -31.76 -7.17
C ASP A 287 -18.21 -30.79 -7.30
N ALA A 288 -18.09 -29.80 -8.18
CA ALA A 288 -19.13 -28.80 -8.43
C ALA A 288 -19.33 -28.50 -9.93
N PRO A 289 -20.55 -28.10 -10.36
CA PRO A 289 -20.81 -27.75 -11.75
C PRO A 289 -20.02 -26.52 -12.22
N HIS A 290 -19.48 -26.54 -13.44
CA HIS A 290 -18.75 -25.40 -13.99
C HIS A 290 -19.70 -24.24 -14.35
N PRO A 291 -19.54 -23.02 -13.79
CA PRO A 291 -20.57 -21.98 -13.80
C PRO A 291 -20.89 -21.40 -15.20
N ILE A 292 -19.89 -21.37 -16.09
CA ILE A 292 -20.00 -20.80 -17.44
C ILE A 292 -19.68 -21.79 -18.56
N GLY A 293 -19.26 -23.01 -18.23
CA GLY A 293 -18.63 -23.97 -19.16
C GLY A 293 -17.27 -23.52 -19.68
N ALA A 294 -16.57 -24.41 -20.37
CA ALA A 294 -15.31 -24.15 -21.06
C ALA A 294 -15.18 -25.07 -22.30
N LEU A 295 -14.58 -24.58 -23.37
CA LEU A 295 -14.35 -25.35 -24.60
C LEU A 295 -12.92 -25.12 -25.08
N ASN A 296 -12.24 -26.21 -25.43
CA ASN A 296 -10.83 -26.19 -25.86
C ASN A 296 -9.93 -25.44 -24.87
N ALA A 297 -10.20 -25.62 -23.58
CA ALA A 297 -9.50 -24.91 -22.51
C ALA A 297 -8.28 -25.71 -22.04
N THR A 298 -7.27 -25.00 -21.55
CA THR A 298 -6.18 -25.62 -20.79
C THR A 298 -6.61 -25.62 -19.33
N ALA A 299 -6.56 -26.79 -18.69
CA ALA A 299 -6.76 -26.92 -17.25
C ALA A 299 -5.42 -27.03 -16.54
N TYR A 300 -5.39 -26.61 -15.28
CA TYR A 300 -4.17 -26.57 -14.48
C TYR A 300 -4.35 -27.27 -13.14
N THR A 301 -3.28 -27.86 -12.61
CA THR A 301 -3.26 -28.54 -11.32
C THR A 301 -1.94 -28.24 -10.60
N ASP A 302 -1.84 -28.55 -9.31
CA ASP A 302 -0.60 -28.62 -8.54
C ASP A 302 -0.65 -29.85 -7.63
N SER A 303 0.50 -30.48 -7.37
CA SER A 303 0.62 -31.68 -6.53
C SER A 303 0.70 -31.40 -5.03
N ASP A 304 1.14 -30.20 -4.64
CA ASP A 304 1.59 -29.88 -3.28
C ASP A 304 1.00 -28.57 -2.75
N LEU A 305 0.71 -28.53 -1.44
CA LEU A 305 -0.01 -27.43 -0.79
C LEU A 305 0.93 -26.35 -0.24
N LEU A 306 2.09 -26.77 0.27
CA LEU A 306 3.15 -25.88 0.76
C LEU A 306 4.49 -26.62 0.66
N SER A 307 5.45 -26.07 -0.07
CA SER A 307 6.84 -26.54 -0.06
C SER A 307 7.78 -25.43 0.40
N VAL A 308 8.75 -25.82 1.21
CA VAL A 308 9.90 -25.03 1.65
C VAL A 308 11.12 -25.74 1.12
N GLN A 309 11.79 -25.13 0.16
CA GLN A 309 12.97 -25.70 -0.49
C GLN A 309 14.26 -25.20 0.14
N THR A 310 15.29 -26.05 0.11
CA THR A 310 16.67 -25.64 0.33
C THR A 310 17.15 -24.73 -0.80
N GLY A 311 18.29 -24.05 -0.60
CA GLY A 311 18.93 -23.25 -1.67
C GLY A 311 19.43 -24.06 -2.87
N ALA A 312 19.29 -25.39 -2.85
CA ALA A 312 19.58 -26.29 -3.96
C ALA A 312 18.30 -26.86 -4.62
N GLU A 313 17.14 -26.26 -4.34
CA GLU A 313 15.82 -26.64 -4.91
C GLU A 313 15.37 -28.05 -4.49
N VAL A 314 15.90 -28.55 -3.37
CA VAL A 314 15.42 -29.78 -2.75
C VAL A 314 14.40 -29.43 -1.68
N ASP A 315 13.24 -30.09 -1.69
CA ASP A 315 12.20 -29.88 -0.67
C ASP A 315 12.74 -30.23 0.72
N ALA A 316 12.84 -29.21 1.58
CA ALA A 316 13.28 -29.33 2.96
C ALA A 316 12.09 -29.63 3.89
N LEU A 317 10.96 -28.98 3.64
CA LEU A 317 9.68 -29.23 4.29
C LEU A 317 8.58 -29.17 3.24
N LEU A 318 7.76 -30.22 3.18
CA LEU A 318 6.66 -30.36 2.26
C LEU A 318 5.37 -30.63 3.04
N VAL A 319 4.28 -30.00 2.65
CA VAL A 319 2.91 -30.41 2.98
C VAL A 319 2.26 -30.83 1.68
N ASP A 320 2.05 -32.13 1.52
CA ASP A 320 1.43 -32.67 0.33
C ASP A 320 -0.09 -32.39 0.32
N LYS A 321 -0.74 -32.68 -0.81
CA LYS A 321 -2.20 -32.58 -0.96
C LYS A 321 -3.01 -33.44 0.01
N SER A 322 -2.42 -34.49 0.58
CA SER A 322 -3.05 -35.37 1.59
C SER A 322 -2.93 -34.80 3.01
N GLY A 323 -2.24 -33.67 3.16
CA GLY A 323 -1.91 -33.05 4.44
C GLY A 323 -0.88 -33.84 5.23
N ASN A 324 -0.04 -34.63 4.56
CA ASN A 324 1.13 -35.24 5.17
C ASN A 324 2.30 -34.26 5.12
N VAL A 325 3.08 -34.23 6.19
CA VAL A 325 4.27 -33.39 6.29
C VAL A 325 5.51 -34.23 6.02
N GLY A 326 6.22 -33.91 4.95
CA GLY A 326 7.55 -34.44 4.66
C GLY A 326 8.63 -33.49 5.17
N ILE A 327 9.65 -34.01 5.85
CA ILE A 327 10.89 -33.27 6.13
C ILE A 327 12.04 -34.02 5.46
N GLY A 328 12.63 -33.41 4.45
CA GLY A 328 13.64 -34.03 3.59
C GLY A 328 13.12 -35.18 2.71
N THR A 329 11.80 -35.34 2.58
CA THR A 329 11.14 -36.33 1.70
C THR A 329 10.04 -35.67 0.88
N GLU A 330 10.01 -35.98 -0.42
CA GLU A 330 9.02 -35.47 -1.38
C GLU A 330 7.72 -36.29 -1.38
N ASN A 331 7.73 -37.48 -0.78
CA ASN A 331 6.60 -38.41 -0.82
C ASN A 331 6.32 -38.96 0.59
N PRO A 332 5.82 -38.14 1.52
CA PRO A 332 5.55 -38.58 2.88
C PRO A 332 4.46 -39.67 2.90
N ALA A 333 4.85 -40.90 3.28
CA ALA A 333 3.94 -42.05 3.27
C ALA A 333 2.97 -42.05 4.47
N VAL A 334 3.30 -41.28 5.51
CA VAL A 334 2.55 -41.13 6.75
C VAL A 334 2.46 -39.67 7.14
N LYS A 335 1.67 -39.36 8.17
CA LYS A 335 1.33 -37.97 8.54
C LYS A 335 2.53 -37.06 8.81
N LEU A 336 3.58 -37.60 9.41
CA LEU A 336 4.88 -36.95 9.53
C LEU A 336 5.93 -37.95 9.11
N ASP A 337 6.61 -37.68 8.01
CA ASP A 337 7.66 -38.53 7.46
C ASP A 337 8.96 -37.72 7.38
N VAL A 338 9.99 -38.19 8.09
CA VAL A 338 11.27 -37.49 8.20
C VAL A 338 12.36 -38.37 7.61
N ALA A 339 12.95 -37.92 6.50
CA ALA A 339 14.12 -38.57 5.92
C ALA A 339 15.39 -38.13 6.66
N GLY A 340 15.67 -38.78 7.78
CA GLY A 340 16.86 -38.53 8.58
C GLY A 340 16.68 -38.82 10.07
N GLY A 341 17.70 -38.52 10.86
CA GLY A 341 17.63 -38.62 12.31
C GLY A 341 16.79 -37.49 12.91
N ILE A 342 15.98 -37.81 13.91
CA ILE A 342 15.20 -36.83 14.68
C ILE A 342 15.89 -36.62 16.02
N ARG A 343 16.29 -35.38 16.32
CA ARG A 343 16.76 -35.01 17.66
C ARG A 343 15.57 -34.51 18.48
N VAL A 344 15.12 -35.33 19.41
CA VAL A 344 14.07 -34.98 20.37
C VAL A 344 14.66 -34.21 21.55
N GLY A 345 13.91 -33.26 22.11
CA GLY A 345 14.35 -32.44 23.25
C GLY A 345 14.22 -33.13 24.60
N ALA A 346 14.77 -32.50 25.65
CA ALA A 346 14.68 -32.94 27.04
C ALA A 346 13.45 -32.31 27.74
N GLU A 347 12.25 -32.79 27.43
CA GLU A 347 11.04 -32.38 28.14
C GLU A 347 11.09 -32.85 29.60
N THR A 348 10.77 -31.97 30.55
CA THR A 348 10.95 -32.27 31.99
C THR A 348 9.65 -32.65 32.67
N VAL A 349 8.49 -32.31 32.09
CA VAL A 349 7.18 -32.54 32.69
C VAL A 349 6.45 -33.69 32.00
N CYS A 350 6.07 -34.70 32.78
CA CYS A 350 5.12 -35.71 32.34
C CYS A 350 3.83 -35.64 33.17
N ASP A 351 2.72 -35.48 32.47
CA ASP A 351 1.37 -35.43 33.00
C ASP A 351 0.38 -35.97 31.95
N ALA A 352 -0.89 -36.09 32.30
CA ALA A 352 -1.91 -36.70 31.44
C ALA A 352 -2.06 -36.00 30.06
N LYS A 353 -1.58 -34.77 29.90
CA LYS A 353 -1.67 -34.04 28.63
C LYS A 353 -0.53 -34.37 27.68
N ARG A 354 0.60 -34.82 28.22
CA ARG A 354 1.79 -35.19 27.47
C ARG A 354 1.95 -36.70 27.38
N GLU A 355 0.96 -37.45 27.84
CA GLU A 355 0.92 -38.90 27.64
C GLU A 355 1.17 -39.23 26.16
N GLY A 356 2.13 -40.10 25.89
CA GLY A 356 2.56 -40.48 24.53
C GLY A 356 3.64 -39.61 23.89
N THR A 357 4.08 -38.52 24.53
CA THR A 357 5.26 -37.77 24.07
C THR A 357 6.55 -38.54 24.34
N ILE A 358 7.57 -38.27 23.52
CA ILE A 358 8.89 -38.89 23.59
C ILE A 358 9.91 -37.81 23.95
N ARG A 359 10.83 -38.13 24.86
CA ARG A 359 12.00 -37.29 25.19
C ARG A 359 13.29 -38.08 25.12
N TYR A 360 14.40 -37.35 25.07
CA TYR A 360 15.71 -37.87 25.44
C TYR A 360 16.08 -37.36 26.83
N SER A 361 16.45 -38.25 27.74
CA SER A 361 16.86 -37.91 29.10
C SER A 361 18.38 -37.94 29.22
N ASP A 362 19.00 -36.79 29.50
CA ASP A 362 20.45 -36.68 29.71
C ASP A 362 20.92 -37.30 31.04
N GLU A 363 20.00 -37.61 31.97
CA GLU A 363 20.34 -38.27 33.25
C GLU A 363 20.41 -39.79 33.12
N SER A 364 19.53 -40.34 32.28
CA SER A 364 19.44 -41.79 32.00
C SER A 364 20.06 -42.18 30.65
N ASP A 365 20.50 -41.20 29.84
CA ASP A 365 21.02 -41.34 28.47
C ASP A 365 20.06 -42.12 27.53
N GLU A 366 18.76 -42.05 27.79
CA GLU A 366 17.76 -42.93 27.18
C GLU A 366 16.54 -42.18 26.62
N VAL A 367 15.84 -42.86 25.71
CA VAL A 367 14.53 -42.42 25.22
C VAL A 367 13.45 -42.85 26.20
N GLU A 368 12.66 -41.89 26.64
CA GLU A 368 11.57 -42.10 27.59
C GLU A 368 10.27 -41.59 26.98
N PHE A 369 9.15 -42.21 27.37
CA PHE A 369 7.82 -41.74 27.02
C PHE A 369 7.06 -41.32 28.28
N CYS A 370 6.19 -40.34 28.13
CA CYS A 370 5.34 -39.93 29.24
C CYS A 370 4.11 -40.85 29.31
N ASN A 371 3.83 -41.40 30.50
CA ASN A 371 2.68 -42.28 30.74
C ASN A 371 1.45 -41.57 31.33
N GLY A 372 1.47 -40.23 31.39
CA GLY A 372 0.42 -39.43 31.99
C GLY A 372 0.66 -39.01 33.45
N SER A 373 1.72 -39.49 34.10
CA SER A 373 2.06 -39.10 35.49
C SER A 373 3.56 -39.09 35.79
N ALA A 374 4.34 -39.91 35.09
CA ALA A 374 5.78 -40.01 35.22
C ALA A 374 6.41 -40.36 33.87
N TRP A 375 7.66 -39.95 33.71
CA TRP A 375 8.48 -40.43 32.62
C TRP A 375 8.78 -41.91 32.85
N SER A 376 8.42 -42.70 31.86
CA SER A 376 8.69 -44.12 31.83
C SER A 376 9.70 -44.39 30.74
N ARG A 377 10.67 -45.22 31.06
CA ARG A 377 11.58 -45.77 30.06
C ARG A 377 10.77 -46.46 28.98
N VAL A 378 11.14 -46.24 27.72
CA VAL A 378 10.70 -47.11 26.63
C VAL A 378 11.51 -48.40 26.77
N GLU A 379 10.95 -49.40 27.45
CA GLU A 379 11.56 -50.73 27.46
C GLU A 379 11.32 -51.38 26.09
N GLY A 380 12.41 -51.80 25.45
CA GLY A 380 12.42 -52.43 24.12
C GLY A 380 12.65 -53.92 24.18
#